data_AF-A0A2S1GY61-F1
#
_entry.id   AF-A0A2S1GY61-F1
#
_cell.length_a   1.000
_cell.length_b   1.000
_cell.length_c   1.000
_cell.angle_alpha   90.00
_cell.angle_beta   90.00
_cell.angle_gamma   90.00
#
_symmetry.space_group_name_H-M   'P 1'
#
loop_
_entity.id
_entity.type
_entity.pdbx_description
1 polymer ?
#
loop_
_entity_poly.entity_id
_entity_poly.type
_entity_poly.pdbx_seq_one_letter_code
_entity_poly.pdbx_strand_id
1 'polypeptide(L)'
;MTVTTAPTKVKYLTTDTSLDLSDLIVTATKSDSTTAVVNAGDLQVLPVDFTTVGTKMITVTYEGKTATFDIIVEEPINYSSKTIQSLDFSTVYATQAQAKLVSKPVTVGDFTGNRKDFTIVINGERIPIYISWALSTDFTKGASMGSVVDSHIQDYFFQKNGVDGIMNRTVTAFGFDDTFQISTFQTGSTAAFTLEGADWSYFFDQSSAQGTNDDTSKNRTFTIADGANTVAISLTSKYTTIDQLITLLNNRLRDANIQAQATKVDGQHFQITTTAADVNLVFAGADKNSFFD
;
A
#
# COMPACT_ATOMS: atom_id res chain seq x y z
N MET A 1 6.21 -56.26 -0.79
CA MET A 1 5.76 -54.89 -1.07
C MET A 1 6.81 -53.96 -0.52
N THR A 2 7.19 -52.92 -1.25
CA THR A 2 8.25 -51.99 -0.86
C THR A 2 7.88 -50.58 -1.31
N VAL A 3 8.18 -49.57 -0.50
CA VAL A 3 8.16 -48.18 -0.94
C VAL A 3 9.35 -47.96 -1.86
N THR A 4 9.11 -47.70 -3.15
CA THR A 4 10.17 -47.42 -4.13
C THR A 4 10.37 -45.92 -4.34
N THR A 5 9.37 -45.11 -4.01
CA THR A 5 9.48 -43.64 -3.96
C THR A 5 8.62 -43.15 -2.80
N ALA A 6 9.22 -42.39 -1.89
CA ALA A 6 8.51 -41.78 -0.76
C ALA A 6 7.58 -40.65 -1.26
N PRO A 7 6.55 -40.26 -0.48
CA PRO A 7 5.72 -39.11 -0.84
C PRO A 7 6.53 -37.83 -0.92
N THR A 8 6.05 -36.83 -1.67
CA THR A 8 6.71 -35.52 -1.77
C THR A 8 6.70 -34.78 -0.42
N LYS A 9 5.59 -34.84 0.33
CA LYS A 9 5.49 -34.26 1.67
C LYS A 9 5.84 -35.31 2.73
N VAL A 10 6.99 -35.14 3.38
CA VAL A 10 7.45 -36.00 4.50
C VAL A 10 7.63 -35.24 5.81
N LYS A 11 7.28 -33.96 5.83
CA LYS A 11 7.34 -33.11 7.02
C LYS A 11 5.99 -32.48 7.29
N TYR A 12 5.59 -32.53 8.55
CA TYR A 12 4.26 -32.15 9.02
C TYR A 12 4.37 -31.33 10.29
N LEU A 13 3.38 -30.47 10.53
CA LEU A 13 3.25 -29.75 11.79
C LEU A 13 2.37 -30.51 12.77
N THR A 14 2.48 -30.20 14.06
CA THR A 14 1.59 -30.76 15.08
C THR A 14 0.11 -30.42 14.89
N THR A 15 -0.17 -29.42 14.06
CA THR A 15 -1.52 -28.98 13.67
C THR A 15 -2.05 -29.68 12.41
N ASP A 16 -1.24 -30.48 11.71
CA ASP A 16 -1.70 -31.25 10.56
C ASP A 16 -2.69 -32.34 10.99
N THR A 17 -3.69 -32.59 10.15
CA THR A 17 -4.78 -33.55 10.43
C THR A 17 -4.90 -34.65 9.38
N SER A 18 -4.11 -34.60 8.32
CA SER A 18 -4.15 -35.57 7.23
C SER A 18 -2.77 -35.83 6.65
N LEU A 19 -2.54 -37.09 6.28
CA LEU A 19 -1.36 -37.54 5.57
C LEU A 19 -1.55 -37.31 4.07
N ASP A 20 -0.51 -36.81 3.41
CA ASP A 20 -0.48 -36.63 1.96
C ASP A 20 0.37 -37.75 1.34
N LEU A 21 -0.27 -38.57 0.51
CA LEU A 21 0.37 -39.69 -0.19
C LEU A 21 0.71 -39.36 -1.65
N SER A 22 0.61 -38.09 -2.05
CA SER A 22 0.94 -37.66 -3.40
C SER A 22 2.37 -38.09 -3.75
N ASP A 23 2.53 -38.62 -4.95
CA ASP A 23 3.78 -39.15 -5.51
C ASP A 23 4.39 -40.36 -4.78
N LEU A 24 3.68 -40.93 -3.79
CA LEU A 24 4.07 -42.22 -3.21
C LEU A 24 4.01 -43.32 -4.26
N ILE A 25 5.12 -44.04 -4.47
CA ILE A 25 5.16 -45.23 -5.32
C ILE A 25 5.48 -46.45 -4.47
N VAL A 26 4.54 -47.38 -4.44
CA VAL A 26 4.68 -48.68 -3.77
C VAL A 26 4.69 -49.78 -4.82
N THR A 27 5.68 -50.67 -4.74
CA THR A 27 5.82 -51.81 -5.64
C THR A 27 5.53 -53.12 -4.92
N ALA A 28 4.61 -53.91 -5.48
CA ALA A 28 4.34 -55.27 -5.03
C ALA A 28 5.07 -56.28 -5.92
N THR A 29 5.78 -57.22 -5.30
CA THR A 29 6.38 -58.38 -5.98
C THR A 29 5.44 -59.56 -5.85
N LYS A 30 5.05 -60.14 -6.99
CA LYS A 30 4.16 -61.30 -7.09
C LYS A 30 4.94 -62.62 -6.92
N SER A 31 4.22 -63.73 -6.75
CA SER A 31 4.81 -65.07 -6.61
C SER A 31 5.59 -65.53 -7.84
N ASP A 32 5.26 -65.01 -9.02
CA ASP A 32 5.98 -65.25 -10.28
C ASP A 32 7.22 -64.35 -10.47
N SER A 33 7.64 -63.63 -9.42
CA SER A 33 8.75 -62.66 -9.41
C SER A 33 8.53 -61.40 -10.28
N THR A 34 7.35 -61.21 -10.88
CA THR A 34 7.02 -59.94 -11.55
C THR A 34 6.65 -58.86 -10.54
N THR A 35 6.80 -57.59 -10.92
CA THR A 35 6.48 -56.44 -10.08
C THR A 35 5.35 -55.61 -10.66
N ALA A 36 4.50 -55.03 -9.82
CA ALA A 36 3.47 -54.08 -10.20
C ALA A 36 3.42 -52.90 -9.22
N VAL A 37 3.10 -51.72 -9.75
CA VAL A 37 2.82 -50.53 -8.92
C VAL A 37 1.44 -50.69 -8.28
N VAL A 38 1.36 -50.39 -6.98
CA VAL A 38 0.11 -50.34 -6.22
C VAL A 38 -0.42 -48.92 -6.27
N ASN A 39 -1.70 -48.71 -6.61
CA ASN A 39 -2.28 -47.38 -6.56
C ASN A 39 -2.36 -46.89 -5.12
N ALA A 40 -2.02 -45.63 -4.88
CA ALA A 40 -2.04 -45.04 -3.53
C ALA A 40 -3.44 -45.11 -2.87
N GLY A 41 -4.52 -45.00 -3.66
CA GLY A 41 -5.89 -45.10 -3.16
C GLY A 41 -6.32 -46.50 -2.69
N ASP A 42 -5.58 -47.55 -3.09
CA ASP A 42 -5.83 -48.92 -2.64
C ASP A 42 -5.06 -49.27 -1.35
N LEU A 43 -4.18 -48.37 -0.90
CA LEU A 43 -3.41 -48.55 0.32
C LEU A 43 -4.25 -48.24 1.56
N GLN A 44 -4.18 -49.13 2.53
CA GLN A 44 -4.69 -48.87 3.88
C GLN A 44 -3.56 -48.27 4.72
N VAL A 45 -3.83 -47.13 5.37
CA VAL A 45 -2.89 -46.46 6.27
C VAL A 45 -3.46 -46.44 7.67
N LEU A 46 -2.63 -46.75 8.66
CA LEU A 46 -3.00 -46.56 10.06
C LEU A 46 -3.14 -45.06 10.37
N PRO A 47 -4.00 -44.68 11.34
CA PRO A 47 -4.07 -43.31 11.81
C PRO A 47 -2.69 -42.80 12.21
N VAL A 48 -2.34 -41.61 11.71
CA VAL A 48 -1.06 -40.97 11.98
C VAL A 48 -1.22 -40.03 13.17
N ASP A 49 -0.35 -40.17 14.17
CA ASP A 49 -0.25 -39.22 15.26
C ASP A 49 0.64 -38.04 14.84
N PHE A 50 -0.01 -36.95 14.43
CA PHE A 50 0.64 -35.67 14.21
C PHE A 50 0.82 -34.87 15.51
N THR A 51 0.17 -35.22 16.62
CA THR A 51 0.16 -34.37 17.82
C THR A 51 1.45 -34.42 18.63
N THR A 52 2.35 -35.36 18.33
CA THR A 52 3.62 -35.51 19.03
C THR A 52 4.80 -35.35 18.08
N VAL A 53 5.76 -34.49 18.44
CA VAL A 53 6.95 -34.21 17.64
C VAL A 53 7.85 -35.44 17.44
N GLY A 54 8.64 -35.40 16.38
CA GLY A 54 9.67 -36.39 16.06
C GLY A 54 9.35 -37.28 14.86
N THR A 55 10.25 -38.21 14.57
CA THR A 55 10.11 -39.13 13.45
C THR A 55 8.98 -40.14 13.71
N LYS A 56 8.08 -40.30 12.74
CA LYS A 56 7.00 -41.30 12.76
C LYS A 56 7.18 -42.27 11.61
N MET A 57 7.12 -43.56 11.93
CA MET A 57 7.08 -44.61 10.92
C MET A 57 5.64 -44.82 10.47
N ILE A 58 5.37 -44.56 9.20
CA ILE A 58 4.08 -44.80 8.57
C ILE A 58 4.07 -46.20 7.99
N THR A 59 3.02 -46.97 8.28
CA THR A 59 2.80 -48.30 7.72
C THR A 59 1.65 -48.25 6.72
N VAL A 60 1.93 -48.62 5.47
CA VAL A 60 0.92 -48.81 4.43
C VAL A 60 0.72 -50.30 4.17
N THR A 61 -0.53 -50.71 3.96
CA THR A 61 -0.90 -52.12 3.78
C THR A 61 -1.68 -52.32 2.48
N TYR A 62 -1.34 -53.37 1.74
CA TYR A 62 -2.06 -53.83 0.55
C TYR A 62 -2.09 -55.36 0.55
N GLU A 63 -3.27 -55.96 0.46
CA GLU A 63 -3.47 -57.42 0.47
C GLU A 63 -2.72 -58.15 1.62
N GLY A 64 -2.67 -57.53 2.80
CA GLY A 64 -1.98 -58.08 3.98
C GLY A 64 -0.45 -58.00 3.95
N LYS A 65 0.14 -57.39 2.92
CA LYS A 65 1.57 -57.03 2.88
C LYS A 65 1.74 -55.58 3.33
N THR A 66 2.82 -55.32 4.06
CA THR A 66 3.15 -53.99 4.57
C THR A 66 4.40 -53.42 3.91
N ALA A 67 4.47 -52.10 3.85
CA ALA A 67 5.66 -51.33 3.56
C ALA A 67 5.65 -50.08 4.44
N THR A 68 6.83 -49.51 4.68
CA THR A 68 6.97 -48.38 5.59
C THR A 68 7.78 -47.24 4.98
N PHE A 69 7.51 -46.03 5.44
CA PHE A 69 8.32 -44.85 5.21
C PHE A 69 8.23 -43.95 6.44
N ASP A 70 9.19 -43.05 6.60
CA ASP A 70 9.23 -42.13 7.73
C ASP A 70 8.72 -40.75 7.34
N ILE A 71 8.04 -40.11 8.30
CA ILE A 71 7.75 -38.68 8.27
C ILE A 71 8.37 -38.02 9.51
N ILE A 72 8.49 -36.70 9.48
CA ILE A 72 8.92 -35.89 10.63
C ILE A 72 7.77 -34.95 11.02
N VAL A 73 7.44 -34.93 12.30
CA VAL A 73 6.47 -34.01 12.88
C VAL A 73 7.20 -32.95 13.69
N GLU A 74 6.92 -31.68 13.42
CA GLU A 74 7.55 -30.50 13.99
C GLU A 74 6.51 -29.58 14.65
N GLU A 75 6.93 -28.72 15.58
CA GLU A 75 6.04 -27.66 16.09
C GLU A 75 6.02 -26.47 15.13
N PRO A 76 4.86 -25.79 14.98
CA PRO A 76 4.81 -24.48 14.34
C PRO A 76 5.74 -23.49 15.04
N ILE A 77 6.42 -22.66 14.26
CA ILE A 77 7.25 -21.58 14.81
C ILE A 77 6.36 -20.36 15.03
N ASN A 78 6.37 -19.82 16.25
CA ASN A 78 5.59 -18.66 16.65
C ASN A 78 6.50 -17.44 16.81
N TYR A 79 6.15 -16.35 16.16
CA TYR A 79 6.82 -15.05 16.27
C TYR A 79 5.86 -14.05 16.92
N SER A 80 6.07 -13.78 18.21
CA SER A 80 5.25 -12.83 18.96
C SER A 80 5.59 -11.40 18.57
N SER A 81 4.55 -10.57 18.46
CA SER A 81 4.74 -9.14 18.31
C SER A 81 5.21 -8.51 19.62
N LYS A 82 5.88 -7.37 19.51
CA LYS A 82 6.03 -6.39 20.58
C LYS A 82 4.66 -5.79 20.93
N THR A 83 4.61 -5.11 22.06
CA THR A 83 3.42 -4.37 22.51
C THR A 83 3.08 -3.27 21.51
N ILE A 84 1.86 -3.32 20.95
CA ILE A 84 1.35 -2.32 20.02
C ILE A 84 0.72 -1.17 20.82
N GLN A 85 1.51 -0.11 21.03
CA GLN A 85 1.10 1.06 21.81
C GLN A 85 0.00 1.90 21.16
N SER A 86 -0.07 1.88 19.83
CA SER A 86 -1.06 2.62 19.05
C SER A 86 -1.44 1.82 17.82
N LEU A 87 -2.75 1.79 17.53
CA LEU A 87 -3.33 1.24 16.31
C LEU A 87 -3.68 2.34 15.29
N ASP A 88 -3.28 3.58 15.56
CA ASP A 88 -3.39 4.68 14.62
C ASP A 88 -2.12 4.80 13.78
N PHE A 89 -2.14 4.16 12.61
CA PHE A 89 -1.13 4.29 11.56
C PHE A 89 -1.64 5.15 10.40
N SER A 90 -2.66 5.98 10.64
CA SER A 90 -3.30 6.73 9.56
C SER A 90 -2.38 7.79 8.97
N THR A 91 -2.38 7.88 7.64
CA THR A 91 -1.87 9.06 6.95
C THR A 91 -2.85 10.22 7.15
N VAL A 92 -2.34 11.36 7.64
CA VAL A 92 -3.12 12.59 7.69
C VAL A 92 -2.88 13.33 6.38
N TYR A 93 -3.86 13.31 5.49
CA TYR A 93 -3.74 13.97 4.18
C TYR A 93 -3.73 15.49 4.32
N ALA A 94 -2.94 16.14 3.47
CA ALA A 94 -2.84 17.59 3.41
C ALA A 94 -4.21 18.22 3.10
N THR A 95 -4.65 19.15 3.96
CA THR A 95 -5.87 19.94 3.72
C THR A 95 -5.70 20.91 2.55
N GLN A 96 -4.46 21.33 2.29
CA GLN A 96 -4.06 22.20 1.20
C GLN A 96 -2.77 21.68 0.58
N ALA A 97 -2.87 20.62 -0.24
CA ALA A 97 -1.71 20.02 -0.88
C ALA A 97 -1.02 20.99 -1.85
N GLN A 98 -1.78 21.83 -2.57
CA GLN A 98 -1.26 22.87 -3.47
C GLN A 98 -1.12 24.20 -2.74
N ALA A 99 -0.11 25.00 -3.07
CA ALA A 99 -0.14 26.41 -2.70
C ALA A 99 -1.30 27.06 -3.46
N LYS A 100 -2.23 27.67 -2.72
CA LYS A 100 -3.44 28.27 -3.28
C LYS A 100 -3.85 29.53 -2.54
N LEU A 101 -4.27 30.55 -3.28
CA LEU A 101 -4.99 31.71 -2.78
C LEU A 101 -6.36 31.79 -3.45
N VAL A 102 -7.40 32.07 -2.65
CA VAL A 102 -8.73 32.40 -3.14
C VAL A 102 -8.93 33.90 -2.95
N SER A 103 -9.47 34.56 -3.97
CA SER A 103 -9.72 35.98 -3.96
C SER A 103 -10.87 36.32 -3.02
N LYS A 104 -10.88 37.58 -2.57
CA LYS A 104 -12.09 38.27 -2.14
C LYS A 104 -13.13 38.26 -3.28
N PRO A 105 -14.42 38.48 -2.97
CA PRO A 105 -15.43 38.71 -3.98
C PRO A 105 -15.05 39.83 -4.96
N VAL A 106 -15.06 39.51 -6.25
CA VAL A 106 -14.92 40.44 -7.37
C VAL A 106 -16.22 41.21 -7.49
N THR A 107 -16.27 42.38 -6.87
CA THR A 107 -17.47 43.23 -6.82
C THR A 107 -17.59 44.13 -8.06
N VAL A 108 -16.46 44.52 -8.66
CA VAL A 108 -16.41 45.40 -9.84
C VAL A 108 -16.32 44.57 -11.13
N GLY A 109 -17.17 44.89 -12.11
CA GLY A 109 -17.18 44.26 -13.43
C GLY A 109 -16.46 45.06 -14.51
N ASP A 110 -16.13 46.32 -14.26
CA ASP A 110 -15.46 47.21 -15.21
C ASP A 110 -14.25 47.89 -14.59
N PHE A 111 -13.06 47.58 -15.13
CA PHE A 111 -11.79 48.13 -14.68
C PHE A 111 -11.30 49.28 -15.57
N THR A 112 -12.13 49.76 -16.50
CA THR A 112 -11.82 50.92 -17.34
C THR A 112 -11.60 52.15 -16.47
N GLY A 113 -10.42 52.77 -16.56
CA GLY A 113 -10.02 53.89 -15.72
C GLY A 113 -9.65 53.52 -14.27
N ASN A 114 -9.77 52.25 -13.88
CA ASN A 114 -9.36 51.72 -12.57
C ASN A 114 -8.53 50.44 -12.76
N ARG A 115 -7.40 50.60 -13.46
CA ARG A 115 -6.47 49.51 -13.74
C ARG A 115 -5.98 48.87 -12.43
N LYS A 116 -5.83 47.55 -12.45
CA LYS A 116 -5.24 46.76 -11.36
C LYS A 116 -4.05 45.97 -11.90
N ASP A 117 -2.94 46.01 -11.17
CA ASP A 117 -1.70 45.31 -11.51
C ASP A 117 -1.12 44.53 -10.32
N PHE A 118 -0.81 43.26 -10.55
CA PHE A 118 -0.01 42.46 -9.62
C PHE A 118 0.86 41.46 -10.37
N THR A 119 1.81 40.84 -9.70
CA THR A 119 2.73 39.86 -10.30
C THR A 119 2.70 38.58 -9.48
N ILE A 120 2.55 37.43 -10.15
CA ILE A 120 2.74 36.12 -9.52
C ILE A 120 4.21 35.77 -9.61
N VAL A 121 4.84 35.47 -8.47
CA VAL A 121 6.24 35.05 -8.39
C VAL A 121 6.31 33.60 -7.93
N ILE A 122 6.84 32.73 -8.79
CA ILE A 122 6.90 31.29 -8.56
C ILE A 122 8.13 30.70 -9.26
N ASN A 123 8.94 29.90 -8.56
CA ASN A 123 10.11 29.22 -9.11
C ASN A 123 11.08 30.13 -9.91
N GLY A 124 11.20 31.40 -9.51
CA GLY A 124 11.99 32.41 -10.22
C GLY A 124 11.30 33.07 -11.41
N GLU A 125 10.13 32.58 -11.84
CA GLU A 125 9.27 33.26 -12.81
C GLU A 125 8.59 34.47 -12.18
N ARG A 126 8.36 35.50 -12.99
CA ARG A 126 7.59 36.69 -12.62
C ARG A 126 6.54 36.93 -13.69
N ILE A 127 5.29 36.58 -13.38
CA ILE A 127 4.17 36.59 -14.32
C ILE A 127 3.33 37.85 -14.06
N PRO A 128 3.39 38.86 -14.93
CA PRO A 128 2.63 40.09 -14.76
C PRO A 128 1.16 39.84 -15.07
N ILE A 129 0.29 40.25 -14.15
CA ILE A 129 -1.17 40.22 -14.29
C ILE A 129 -1.67 41.65 -14.29
N TYR A 130 -2.49 42.01 -15.27
CA TYR A 130 -3.13 43.31 -15.30
C TYR A 130 -4.55 43.22 -15.83
N ILE A 131 -5.40 44.12 -15.36
CA ILE A 131 -6.73 44.30 -15.93
C ILE A 131 -7.09 45.79 -15.95
N SER A 132 -7.58 46.25 -17.09
CA SER A 132 -7.94 47.66 -17.34
C SER A 132 -9.17 47.84 -18.23
N TRP A 133 -9.95 46.78 -18.43
CA TRP A 133 -11.12 46.74 -19.29
C TRP A 133 -12.29 46.07 -18.57
N ALA A 134 -13.47 46.07 -19.19
CA ALA A 134 -14.65 45.40 -18.68
C ALA A 134 -14.53 43.87 -18.75
N LEU A 135 -14.86 43.19 -17.66
CA LEU A 135 -14.99 41.74 -17.64
C LEU A 135 -16.09 41.28 -18.59
N SER A 136 -15.94 40.08 -19.16
CA SER A 136 -17.03 39.44 -19.90
C SER A 136 -18.25 39.27 -18.99
N THR A 137 -19.41 39.57 -19.55
CA THR A 137 -20.72 39.37 -18.92
C THR A 137 -21.33 38.00 -19.24
N ASP A 138 -20.66 37.19 -20.07
CA ASP A 138 -21.13 35.85 -20.44
C ASP A 138 -20.94 34.84 -19.30
N PHE A 139 -20.11 35.18 -18.32
CA PHE A 139 -19.78 34.37 -17.16
C PHE A 139 -19.92 35.16 -15.86
N THR A 140 -19.89 34.46 -14.73
CA THR A 140 -19.85 35.10 -13.42
C THR A 140 -18.56 35.91 -13.25
N LYS A 141 -18.56 36.94 -12.41
CA LYS A 141 -17.40 37.84 -12.25
C LYS A 141 -16.14 37.10 -11.82
N GLY A 142 -16.28 36.12 -10.94
CA GLY A 142 -15.21 35.22 -10.52
C GLY A 142 -14.65 34.40 -11.69
N ALA A 143 -15.51 33.78 -12.49
CA ALA A 143 -15.09 33.02 -13.67
C ALA A 143 -14.42 33.92 -14.73
N SER A 144 -14.97 35.10 -15.01
CA SER A 144 -14.38 36.09 -15.91
C SER A 144 -13.00 36.55 -15.42
N MET A 145 -12.87 36.89 -14.13
CA MET A 145 -11.58 37.31 -13.56
C MET A 145 -10.56 36.17 -13.53
N GLY A 146 -10.98 34.97 -13.11
CA GLY A 146 -10.11 33.79 -13.13
C GLY A 146 -9.57 33.50 -14.52
N SER A 147 -10.41 33.65 -15.55
CA SER A 147 -10.01 33.49 -16.95
C SER A 147 -9.02 34.57 -17.42
N VAL A 148 -9.18 35.83 -16.97
CA VAL A 148 -8.20 36.89 -17.23
C VAL A 148 -6.84 36.52 -16.65
N VAL A 149 -6.80 36.13 -15.38
CA VAL A 149 -5.54 35.75 -14.71
C VAL A 149 -4.90 34.54 -15.39
N ASP A 150 -5.67 33.50 -15.70
CA ASP A 150 -5.14 32.29 -16.36
C ASP A 150 -4.67 32.57 -17.78
N SER A 151 -5.31 33.49 -18.50
CA SER A 151 -4.86 33.90 -19.84
C SER A 151 -3.49 34.56 -19.80
N HIS A 152 -3.23 35.42 -18.81
CA HIS A 152 -1.89 36.00 -18.62
C HIS A 152 -0.84 34.95 -18.25
N ILE A 153 -1.20 33.97 -17.42
CA ILE A 153 -0.32 32.84 -17.10
C ILE A 153 -0.01 32.04 -18.37
N GLN A 154 -1.03 31.68 -19.15
CA GLN A 154 -0.87 30.90 -20.38
C GLN A 154 -0.04 31.64 -21.42
N ASP A 155 -0.31 32.92 -21.65
CA ASP A 155 0.45 33.78 -22.56
C ASP A 155 1.93 33.89 -22.15
N TYR A 156 2.21 34.10 -20.86
CA TYR A 156 3.58 34.14 -20.34
C TYR A 156 4.35 32.85 -20.64
N PHE A 157 3.77 31.70 -20.30
CA PHE A 157 4.43 30.41 -20.52
C PHE A 157 4.53 30.06 -22.02
N PHE A 158 3.52 30.44 -22.82
CA PHE A 158 3.56 30.27 -24.27
C PHE A 158 4.66 31.12 -24.93
N GLN A 159 4.81 32.39 -24.53
CA GLN A 159 5.89 33.24 -25.03
C GLN A 159 7.28 32.69 -24.65
N LYS A 160 7.38 32.04 -23.47
CA LYS A 160 8.63 31.47 -22.98
C LYS A 160 9.09 30.24 -23.78
N ASN A 161 8.18 29.30 -24.07
CA ASN A 161 8.57 28.03 -24.71
C ASN A 161 7.46 27.39 -25.57
N GLY A 162 6.59 28.20 -26.19
CA GLY A 162 5.49 27.73 -27.02
C GLY A 162 4.55 26.76 -26.30
N VAL A 163 4.11 25.73 -27.02
CA VAL A 163 3.21 24.69 -26.46
C VAL A 163 3.85 23.96 -25.29
N ASP A 164 5.15 23.69 -25.35
CA ASP A 164 5.88 23.04 -24.24
C ASP A 164 5.87 23.91 -22.98
N GLY A 165 5.87 25.24 -23.13
CA GLY A 165 5.70 26.16 -22.01
C GLY A 165 4.33 26.02 -21.36
N ILE A 166 3.25 25.96 -22.15
CA ILE A 166 1.89 25.74 -21.63
C ILE A 166 1.80 24.41 -20.89
N MET A 167 2.36 23.33 -21.46
CA MET A 167 2.32 21.99 -20.87
C MET A 167 3.13 21.86 -19.58
N ASN A 168 4.16 22.69 -19.40
CA ASN A 168 5.04 22.68 -18.23
C ASN A 168 4.82 23.88 -17.28
N ARG A 169 3.70 24.61 -17.42
CA ARG A 169 3.39 25.74 -16.55
C ARG A 169 3.21 25.28 -15.10
N THR A 170 3.66 26.10 -14.15
CA THR A 170 3.74 25.73 -12.72
C THR A 170 2.54 26.22 -11.89
N VAL A 171 1.78 27.17 -12.44
CA VAL A 171 0.65 27.84 -11.79
C VAL A 171 -0.52 27.93 -12.77
N THR A 172 -1.73 28.05 -12.23
CA THR A 172 -2.96 28.26 -12.99
C THR A 172 -3.92 29.12 -12.19
N ALA A 173 -4.91 29.69 -12.86
CA ALA A 173 -6.03 30.35 -12.23
C ALA A 173 -7.36 29.89 -12.83
N PHE A 174 -8.42 29.99 -12.05
CA PHE A 174 -9.81 29.82 -12.50
C PHE A 174 -10.73 30.44 -11.46
N GLY A 175 -12.00 30.62 -11.78
CA GLY A 175 -12.95 31.17 -10.83
C GLY A 175 -14.36 30.63 -10.97
N PHE A 176 -15.15 30.89 -9.93
CA PHE A 176 -16.54 30.48 -9.79
C PHE A 176 -17.29 31.62 -9.08
N ASP A 177 -18.57 31.80 -9.42
CA ASP A 177 -19.43 32.82 -8.80
C ASP A 177 -18.74 34.19 -8.78
N ASP A 178 -18.49 34.77 -7.61
CA ASP A 178 -17.81 36.05 -7.46
C ASP A 178 -16.33 35.93 -7.05
N THR A 179 -15.75 34.73 -6.93
CA THR A 179 -14.33 34.56 -6.56
C THR A 179 -13.51 33.86 -7.63
N PHE A 180 -12.21 34.09 -7.61
CA PHE A 180 -11.25 33.33 -8.39
C PHE A 180 -10.12 32.85 -7.50
N GLN A 181 -9.33 31.91 -8.00
CA GLN A 181 -8.20 31.36 -7.28
C GLN A 181 -6.98 31.25 -8.16
N ILE A 182 -5.81 31.31 -7.52
CA ILE A 182 -4.51 31.00 -8.10
C ILE A 182 -3.97 29.80 -7.35
N SER A 183 -3.52 28.76 -8.05
CA SER A 183 -2.95 27.57 -7.43
C SER A 183 -1.81 26.96 -8.24
N THR A 184 -0.88 26.31 -7.54
CA THR A 184 0.20 25.55 -8.15
C THR A 184 -0.28 24.19 -8.65
N PHE A 185 0.36 23.65 -9.69
CA PHE A 185 0.21 22.24 -10.05
C PHE A 185 0.99 21.33 -9.10
N GLN A 186 2.17 21.80 -8.65
CA GLN A 186 2.97 21.11 -7.64
C GLN A 186 2.21 21.05 -6.30
N THR A 187 2.37 19.95 -5.59
CA THR A 187 1.85 19.74 -4.23
C THR A 187 2.98 19.62 -3.20
N GLY A 188 2.62 19.62 -1.92
CA GLY A 188 3.55 19.47 -0.81
C GLY A 188 4.08 20.80 -0.29
N SER A 189 4.89 20.73 0.77
CA SER A 189 5.44 21.88 1.47
C SER A 189 6.41 22.73 0.65
N THR A 190 6.88 22.20 -0.47
CA THR A 190 7.74 22.89 -1.44
C THR A 190 6.96 23.66 -2.49
N ALA A 191 5.65 23.40 -2.65
CA ALA A 191 4.80 24.21 -3.50
C ALA A 191 4.58 25.56 -2.82
N ALA A 192 5.00 26.64 -3.47
CA ALA A 192 4.80 28.00 -2.97
C ALA A 192 4.76 29.03 -4.11
N PHE A 193 4.05 30.13 -3.88
CA PHE A 193 4.15 31.32 -4.72
C PHE A 193 3.87 32.57 -3.88
N THR A 194 4.33 33.72 -4.36
CA THR A 194 3.99 35.03 -3.80
C THR A 194 3.33 35.93 -4.83
N LEU A 195 2.62 36.94 -4.34
CA LEU A 195 2.04 38.02 -5.10
C LEU A 195 2.79 39.30 -4.76
N GLU A 196 3.22 40.02 -5.79
CA GLU A 196 3.88 41.31 -5.68
C GLU A 196 3.08 42.38 -6.45
N GLY A 197 3.46 43.65 -6.28
CA GLY A 197 2.79 44.79 -6.91
C GLY A 197 1.83 45.52 -5.98
N ALA A 198 1.31 46.66 -6.43
CA ALA A 198 0.51 47.54 -5.58
C ALA A 198 -0.93 47.03 -5.37
N ASP A 199 -1.50 46.27 -6.33
CA ASP A 199 -2.91 45.92 -6.31
C ASP A 199 -3.21 44.46 -5.95
N TRP A 200 -2.24 43.63 -5.57
CA TRP A 200 -2.54 42.23 -5.19
C TRP A 200 -3.55 42.19 -4.03
N SER A 201 -3.45 43.14 -3.09
CA SER A 201 -4.28 43.21 -1.88
C SER A 201 -5.72 43.62 -2.15
N TYR A 202 -6.00 44.18 -3.34
CA TYR A 202 -7.35 44.39 -3.82
C TYR A 202 -8.09 43.06 -3.97
N PHE A 203 -7.40 42.02 -4.46
CA PHE A 203 -7.99 40.70 -4.71
C PHE A 203 -7.76 39.71 -3.57
N PHE A 204 -6.68 39.80 -2.79
CA PHE A 204 -6.34 38.78 -1.80
C PHE A 204 -6.08 39.38 -0.41
N ASP A 205 -6.34 38.59 0.65
CA ASP A 205 -6.03 38.98 2.04
C ASP A 205 -4.56 38.74 2.40
N GLN A 206 -3.88 37.87 1.66
CA GLN A 206 -2.47 37.53 1.84
C GLN A 206 -1.76 37.46 0.49
N SER A 207 -0.45 37.72 0.50
CA SER A 207 0.39 37.77 -0.70
C SER A 207 1.25 36.53 -0.88
N SER A 208 1.05 35.46 -0.11
CA SER A 208 1.83 34.24 -0.21
C SER A 208 0.96 33.03 0.04
N ALA A 209 1.21 31.95 -0.70
CA ALA A 209 0.63 30.65 -0.43
C ALA A 209 1.72 29.59 -0.38
N GLN A 210 1.49 28.59 0.48
CA GLN A 210 2.34 27.41 0.63
C GLN A 210 1.44 26.18 0.68
N GLY A 211 1.83 25.12 -0.03
CA GLY A 211 1.22 23.81 0.10
C GLY A 211 1.66 23.12 1.39
N THR A 212 1.01 22.03 1.73
CA THR A 212 1.34 21.19 2.90
C THR A 212 1.56 19.75 2.46
N ASN A 213 2.40 19.02 3.20
CA ASN A 213 2.62 17.59 2.95
C ASN A 213 1.56 16.77 3.69
N ASP A 214 1.30 15.57 3.16
CA ASP A 214 0.68 14.52 3.96
C ASP A 214 1.61 14.18 5.14
N ASP A 215 1.03 13.93 6.31
CA ASP A 215 1.77 13.42 7.47
C ASP A 215 1.67 11.89 7.51
N THR A 216 2.76 11.24 7.13
CA THR A 216 2.95 9.78 7.15
C THR A 216 3.80 9.32 8.34
N SER A 217 4.07 10.17 9.33
CA SER A 217 4.94 9.84 10.48
C SER A 217 4.43 8.65 11.30
N LYS A 218 3.12 8.42 11.26
CA LYS A 218 2.46 7.28 11.91
C LYS A 218 2.49 6.01 11.09
N ASN A 219 2.75 6.09 9.78
CA ASN A 219 2.73 4.90 8.93
C ASN A 219 3.82 3.93 9.37
N ARG A 220 3.59 2.64 9.16
CA ARG A 220 4.59 1.60 9.42
C ARG A 220 4.67 0.64 8.24
N THR A 221 5.88 0.24 7.90
CA THR A 221 6.19 -0.66 6.80
C THR A 221 7.20 -1.73 7.21
N PHE A 222 6.90 -2.97 6.89
CA PHE A 222 7.81 -4.09 7.07
C PHE A 222 7.48 -5.19 6.06
N THR A 223 8.35 -6.17 5.93
CA THR A 223 8.15 -7.33 5.04
C THR A 223 8.17 -8.62 5.85
N ILE A 224 7.43 -9.61 5.37
CA ILE A 224 7.48 -11.00 5.87
C ILE A 224 7.80 -11.89 4.67
N ALA A 225 8.79 -12.77 4.82
CA ALA A 225 9.14 -13.77 3.82
C ALA A 225 9.19 -15.17 4.44
N ASP A 226 8.81 -16.19 3.67
CA ASP A 226 8.88 -17.61 4.07
C ASP A 226 9.99 -18.40 3.34
N GLY A 227 10.84 -17.69 2.60
CA GLY A 227 11.92 -18.24 1.77
C GLY A 227 11.55 -18.43 0.31
N ALA A 228 10.26 -18.65 0.00
CA ALA A 228 9.76 -18.77 -1.38
C ALA A 228 9.04 -17.48 -1.82
N ASN A 229 8.26 -16.89 -0.93
CA ASN A 229 7.43 -15.74 -1.15
C ASN A 229 7.83 -14.59 -0.21
N THR A 230 7.46 -13.36 -0.57
CA THR A 230 7.68 -12.18 0.27
C THR A 230 6.51 -11.22 0.12
N VAL A 231 6.04 -10.66 1.22
CA VAL A 231 4.97 -9.67 1.25
C VAL A 231 5.41 -8.39 1.94
N ALA A 232 5.05 -7.24 1.37
CA ALA A 232 5.15 -5.95 2.04
C ALA A 232 3.86 -5.66 2.82
N ILE A 233 4.01 -5.34 4.10
CA ILE A 233 2.95 -4.88 4.98
C ILE A 233 3.05 -3.36 5.08
N SER A 234 2.00 -2.67 4.65
CA SER A 234 1.88 -1.22 4.77
C SER A 234 0.69 -0.88 5.67
N LEU A 235 0.98 -0.32 6.84
CA LEU A 235 -0.01 0.18 7.78
C LEU A 235 -0.13 1.70 7.58
N THR A 236 -1.25 2.12 6.98
CA THR A 236 -1.52 3.52 6.60
C THR A 236 -2.91 3.98 7.05
N SER A 237 -3.56 3.20 7.90
CA SER A 237 -4.93 3.39 8.36
C SER A 237 -5.02 3.30 9.87
N LYS A 238 -6.11 3.82 10.42
CA LYS A 238 -6.45 3.66 11.84
C LYS A 238 -7.26 2.39 12.03
N TYR A 239 -6.81 1.53 12.94
CA TYR A 239 -7.53 0.33 13.37
C TYR A 239 -8.13 0.56 14.75
N THR A 240 -9.40 0.19 14.94
CA THR A 240 -10.08 0.30 16.23
C THR A 240 -9.67 -0.81 17.19
N THR A 241 -9.36 -1.99 16.67
CA THR A 241 -8.95 -3.15 17.46
C THR A 241 -7.82 -3.92 16.78
N ILE A 242 -7.07 -4.70 17.56
CA ILE A 242 -6.03 -5.59 17.04
C ILE A 242 -6.59 -6.61 16.04
N ASP A 243 -7.87 -7.01 16.16
CA ASP A 243 -8.54 -7.94 15.25
C ASP A 243 -8.61 -7.39 13.82
N GLN A 244 -8.81 -6.07 13.67
CA GLN A 244 -8.79 -5.42 12.35
C GLN A 244 -7.38 -5.42 11.74
N LEU A 245 -6.35 -5.20 12.56
CA LEU A 245 -4.96 -5.30 12.12
C LEU A 245 -4.63 -6.75 11.69
N ILE A 246 -5.03 -7.74 12.48
CA ILE A 246 -4.84 -9.16 12.16
C ILE A 246 -5.55 -9.55 10.87
N THR A 247 -6.75 -9.02 10.63
CA THR A 247 -7.48 -9.23 9.36
C THR A 247 -6.67 -8.71 8.16
N LEU A 248 -6.09 -7.51 8.28
CA LEU A 248 -5.19 -6.98 7.24
C LEU A 248 -3.97 -7.88 7.03
N LEU A 249 -3.29 -8.28 8.12
CA LEU A 249 -2.11 -9.14 8.04
C LEU A 249 -2.43 -10.46 7.33
N ASN A 250 -3.50 -11.15 7.74
CA ASN A 250 -3.91 -12.42 7.13
C ASN A 250 -4.30 -12.27 5.65
N ASN A 251 -4.96 -11.18 5.28
CA ASN A 251 -5.24 -10.91 3.86
C ASN A 251 -3.94 -10.77 3.07
N ARG A 252 -2.98 -9.99 3.58
CA ARG A 252 -1.68 -9.80 2.92
C ARG A 252 -0.87 -11.10 2.82
N LEU A 253 -0.80 -11.87 3.90
CA LEU A 253 -0.12 -13.16 3.92
C LEU A 253 -0.73 -14.11 2.88
N ARG A 254 -2.06 -14.21 2.84
CA ARG A 254 -2.77 -15.06 1.87
C ARG A 254 -2.58 -14.60 0.43
N ASP A 255 -2.72 -13.30 0.15
CA ASP A 255 -2.59 -12.76 -1.21
C ASP A 255 -1.18 -12.99 -1.78
N ALA A 256 -0.17 -13.05 -0.91
CA ALA A 256 1.21 -13.34 -1.26
C ALA A 256 1.61 -14.82 -1.09
N ASN A 257 0.67 -15.70 -0.74
CA ASN A 257 0.91 -17.13 -0.46
C ASN A 257 2.02 -17.39 0.57
N ILE A 258 2.14 -16.52 1.57
CA ILE A 258 3.05 -16.72 2.70
C ILE A 258 2.51 -17.86 3.57
N GLN A 259 3.36 -18.84 3.86
CA GLN A 259 3.02 -19.99 4.73
C GLN A 259 3.00 -19.61 6.23
N ALA A 260 2.15 -18.63 6.57
CA ALA A 260 1.96 -18.17 7.93
C ALA A 260 0.56 -17.60 8.16
N GLN A 261 0.17 -17.56 9.43
CA GLN A 261 -1.09 -16.98 9.88
C GLN A 261 -0.86 -16.05 11.08
N ALA A 262 -1.52 -14.89 11.06
CA ALA A 262 -1.59 -13.99 12.19
C ALA A 262 -2.75 -14.35 13.12
N THR A 263 -2.51 -14.46 14.43
CA THR A 263 -3.55 -14.67 15.45
C THR A 263 -3.41 -13.69 16.60
N LYS A 264 -4.51 -13.46 17.30
CA LYS A 264 -4.57 -12.54 18.45
C LYS A 264 -4.03 -13.22 19.69
N VAL A 265 -3.14 -12.52 20.39
CA VAL A 265 -2.69 -12.94 21.73
C VAL A 265 -3.53 -12.21 22.78
N ASP A 266 -3.60 -10.88 22.70
CA ASP A 266 -4.45 -10.04 23.54
C ASP A 266 -4.82 -8.73 22.81
N GLY A 267 -5.27 -7.69 23.52
CA GLY A 267 -5.65 -6.40 22.90
C GLY A 267 -4.49 -5.56 22.33
N GLN A 268 -3.24 -5.90 22.64
CA GLN A 268 -2.03 -5.16 22.27
C GLN A 268 -0.95 -6.05 21.63
N HIS A 269 -1.17 -7.36 21.56
CA HIS A 269 -0.21 -8.31 20.98
C HIS A 269 -0.90 -9.24 19.98
N PHE A 270 -0.15 -9.59 18.94
CA PHE A 270 -0.49 -10.65 18.01
C PHE A 270 0.72 -11.58 17.84
N GLN A 271 0.52 -12.72 17.21
CA GLN A 271 1.60 -13.61 16.82
C GLN A 271 1.46 -13.98 15.35
N ILE A 272 2.58 -14.23 14.69
CA ILE A 272 2.63 -14.87 13.38
C ILE A 272 3.12 -16.30 13.58
N THR A 273 2.34 -17.28 13.13
CA THR A 273 2.63 -18.71 13.27
C THR A 273 2.82 -19.33 11.89
N THR A 274 3.85 -20.16 11.71
CA THR A 274 4.05 -20.89 10.45
C THR A 274 2.92 -21.90 10.22
N THR A 275 2.49 -22.07 8.97
CA THR A 275 1.43 -23.02 8.59
C THR A 275 1.95 -24.24 7.83
N ALA A 276 3.27 -24.33 7.64
CA ALA A 276 3.95 -25.49 7.08
C ALA A 276 5.26 -25.76 7.81
N ALA A 277 5.68 -27.03 7.83
CA ALA A 277 6.98 -27.46 8.33
C ALA A 277 8.12 -26.90 7.46
N ASP A 278 9.34 -26.88 7.99
CA ASP A 278 10.54 -26.29 7.34
C ASP A 278 10.45 -24.81 6.95
N VAL A 279 9.40 -24.10 7.34
CA VAL A 279 9.29 -22.66 7.10
C VAL A 279 9.97 -21.89 8.23
N ASN A 280 10.89 -21.01 7.87
CA ASN A 280 11.45 -20.01 8.79
C ASN A 280 11.13 -18.62 8.26
N LEU A 281 10.39 -17.83 9.05
CA LEU A 281 9.97 -16.51 8.63
C LEU A 281 11.09 -15.49 8.81
N VAL A 282 11.27 -14.65 7.80
CA VAL A 282 12.20 -13.53 7.82
C VAL A 282 11.40 -12.22 7.82
N PHE A 283 11.64 -11.41 8.85
CA PHE A 283 11.04 -10.08 8.98
C PHE A 283 12.10 -9.01 8.65
N ALA A 284 11.77 -8.07 7.76
CA ALA A 284 12.66 -6.97 7.37
C ALA A 284 11.88 -5.67 7.10
N GLY A 285 12.57 -4.61 6.67
CA GLY A 285 11.98 -3.30 6.37
C GLY A 285 12.18 -2.26 7.46
N ALA A 286 11.84 -1.01 7.14
CA ALA A 286 12.18 0.17 7.95
C ALA A 286 11.61 0.10 9.37
N ASP A 287 10.40 -0.44 9.51
CA ASP A 287 9.69 -0.46 10.79
C ASP A 287 9.62 -1.84 11.45
N LYS A 288 10.35 -2.85 10.93
CA LYS A 288 10.36 -4.22 11.47
C LYS A 288 10.56 -4.25 12.99
N ASN A 289 11.52 -3.48 13.48
CA ASN A 289 11.89 -3.46 14.90
C ASN A 289 10.79 -2.87 15.81
N SER A 290 9.76 -2.21 15.24
CA SER A 290 8.58 -1.78 15.98
C SER A 290 7.64 -2.95 16.33
N PHE A 291 7.74 -4.07 15.61
CA PHE A 291 6.83 -5.21 15.75
C PHE A 291 7.53 -6.48 16.21
N PHE A 292 8.77 -6.72 15.79
CA PHE A 292 9.50 -7.95 16.09
C PHE A 292 10.92 -7.61 16.56
N ASP A 293 11.57 -8.58 17.22
CA ASP A 293 13.01 -8.54 17.50
C ASP A 293 13.82 -8.99 16.28
#